data_AF-A0A6I8PAJ5-F1
#
_entry.id   AF-A0A6I8PAJ5-F1
#
_cell.length_a   1.000
_cell.length_b   1.000
_cell.length_c   1.000
_cell.angle_alpha   90.00
_cell.angle_beta   90.00
_cell.angle_gamma   90.00
#
_symmetry.space_group_name_H-M   'P 1'
#
loop_
_entity.id
_entity.type
_entity.pdbx_description
1 polymer ?
#
loop_
_entity_poly.entity_id
_entity_poly.type
_entity_poly.pdbx_seq_one_letter_code
_entity_poly.pdbx_strand_id
1 'polypeptide(L)'
;MGRLYEAESGPGKAGKVPGPRGPSAHFPRLAAELLLAGFPLGLADGDAGGLPLRWVAGVLTALQARLRGRCRLLVLSVLGARGVGKSTLLNTMFGLQFATGGGRARGDVLQLVEVAEPFSRDLGWDFLLAIDSEGLAGRGRAAPEGGEEGDVDERDVARATLAVGLSHVVLVSVTDAADVPPAVPRAFLRMERLGHRPSCQLLLHQGPGSPAAAPWDPAEGAGPLGQRSVAAAGLEKRGPGRTPGQAAFLPTRGHTWHIPGLWHGTPPMAPASLAYSEAALEVKRCLIENLRNGPPDPDRSISQLIERVLSASRSIHTTAACSKNRAARVRVGKGNKPVTYEEAHPPHYIAHRKGWLSHHTSNLDGEGGVAERTVEDVFLRKFMLGTFPGCLADQLVLKRRANQLLICALLLQRLPPHKLYFLVGYSEALLSAFYKCPVRLHLQTLPAKVVYKYI
;
A
#
# COMPACT_ATOMS: atom_id res chain seq x y z
N MET A 1 -3.72 14.73 -8.51
CA MET A 1 -3.86 13.71 -9.57
C MET A 1 -4.70 12.58 -9.00
N GLY A 2 -5.90 12.37 -9.55
CA GLY A 2 -6.94 11.48 -9.02
C GLY A 2 -6.59 10.01 -9.16
N ARG A 3 -6.96 9.21 -8.15
CA ARG A 3 -6.79 7.76 -8.11
C ARG A 3 -8.05 7.14 -8.72
N LEU A 4 -7.90 6.42 -9.83
CA LEU A 4 -9.00 5.99 -10.72
C LEU A 4 -9.49 4.55 -10.51
N TYR A 5 -8.89 3.78 -9.59
CA TYR A 5 -9.13 2.33 -9.48
C TYR A 5 -10.29 1.92 -8.55
N GLU A 6 -10.82 2.81 -7.70
CA GLU A 6 -11.91 2.46 -6.76
C GLU A 6 -13.26 2.20 -7.46
N ALA A 7 -13.43 2.64 -8.71
CA ALA A 7 -14.67 2.50 -9.46
C ALA A 7 -14.93 1.08 -10.01
N GLU A 8 -13.96 0.16 -9.97
CA GLU A 8 -14.07 -1.17 -10.60
C GLU A 8 -14.49 -2.28 -9.61
N SER A 9 -14.38 -2.07 -8.30
CA SER A 9 -14.69 -3.11 -7.29
C SER A 9 -16.18 -3.22 -6.96
N GLY A 10 -17.04 -3.29 -7.99
CA GLY A 10 -18.41 -3.78 -7.82
C GLY A 10 -18.45 -5.31 -7.96
N PRO A 11 -19.38 -6.04 -7.31
CA PRO A 11 -19.49 -7.49 -7.43
C PRO A 11 -20.12 -7.86 -8.79
N GLY A 12 -19.39 -7.63 -9.86
CA GLY A 12 -19.66 -8.24 -11.17
C GLY A 12 -19.22 -9.69 -11.11
N LYS A 13 -20.15 -10.62 -11.37
CA LYS A 13 -19.98 -12.08 -11.36
C LYS A 13 -18.56 -12.50 -11.75
N ALA A 14 -17.85 -13.13 -10.80
CA ALA A 14 -16.55 -13.72 -10.99
C ALA A 14 -16.58 -14.66 -12.21
N GLY A 15 -15.91 -14.27 -13.30
CA GLY A 15 -15.69 -15.16 -14.44
C GLY A 15 -15.83 -14.55 -15.84
N LYS A 16 -16.43 -13.36 -16.00
CA LYS A 16 -16.45 -12.67 -17.31
C LYS A 16 -15.51 -11.48 -17.33
N VAL A 17 -14.56 -11.50 -18.26
CA VAL A 17 -13.83 -10.30 -18.70
C VAL A 17 -14.88 -9.26 -19.15
N PRO A 18 -14.82 -8.00 -18.71
CA PRO A 18 -15.76 -6.99 -19.19
C PRO A 18 -15.62 -6.87 -20.71
N GLY A 19 -16.73 -6.93 -21.43
CA GLY A 19 -16.72 -6.72 -22.89
C GLY A 19 -16.23 -5.30 -23.24
N PRO A 20 -15.68 -5.08 -24.45
CA PRO A 20 -14.98 -3.86 -24.85
C PRO A 20 -15.82 -2.57 -24.94
N ARG A 21 -17.10 -2.61 -24.51
CA ARG A 21 -18.09 -1.54 -24.73
C ARG A 21 -18.84 -1.08 -23.46
N GLY A 22 -18.32 -1.38 -22.26
CA GLY A 22 -18.84 -0.79 -21.01
C GLY A 22 -18.18 0.56 -20.69
N PRO A 23 -18.84 1.49 -19.96
CA PRO A 23 -18.26 2.77 -19.54
C PRO A 23 -16.98 2.61 -18.68
N SER A 24 -16.73 1.43 -18.11
CA SER A 24 -15.52 1.09 -17.34
C SER A 24 -14.29 0.70 -18.19
N ALA A 25 -14.46 0.38 -19.48
CA ALA A 25 -13.34 0.02 -20.37
C ALA A 25 -12.50 1.22 -20.82
N HIS A 26 -12.97 2.45 -20.54
CA HIS A 26 -12.27 3.68 -20.91
C HIS A 26 -11.12 4.02 -19.96
N PHE A 27 -11.25 3.73 -18.66
CA PHE A 27 -10.24 4.11 -17.66
C PHE A 27 -8.87 3.42 -17.85
N PRO A 28 -8.79 2.10 -18.14
CA PRO A 28 -7.50 1.49 -18.43
C PRO A 28 -6.82 2.08 -19.68
N ARG A 29 -7.60 2.53 -20.68
CA ARG A 29 -7.07 3.20 -21.87
C ARG A 29 -6.49 4.58 -21.54
N LEU A 30 -7.22 5.38 -20.76
CA LEU A 30 -6.73 6.68 -20.30
C LEU A 30 -5.48 6.52 -19.43
N ALA A 31 -5.44 5.54 -18.53
CA ALA A 31 -4.28 5.23 -17.71
C ALA A 31 -3.06 4.80 -18.56
N ALA A 32 -3.28 4.00 -19.61
CA ALA A 32 -2.23 3.65 -20.56
C ALA A 32 -1.71 4.88 -21.33
N GLU A 33 -2.58 5.82 -21.71
CA GLU A 33 -2.17 7.09 -22.33
C GLU A 33 -1.33 7.96 -21.40
N LEU A 34 -1.72 8.05 -20.11
CA LEU A 34 -0.94 8.76 -19.11
C LEU A 34 0.44 8.12 -18.89
N LEU A 35 0.51 6.79 -18.85
CA LEU A 35 1.79 6.07 -18.77
C LEU A 35 2.67 6.35 -20.00
N LEU A 36 2.11 6.31 -21.21
CA LEU A 36 2.85 6.62 -22.45
C LEU A 36 3.33 8.07 -22.48
N ALA A 37 2.57 8.99 -21.88
CA ALA A 37 2.99 10.38 -21.71
C ALA A 37 4.02 10.59 -20.57
N GLY A 38 4.45 9.51 -19.89
CA GLY A 38 5.48 9.53 -18.85
C GLY A 38 4.98 9.92 -17.46
N PHE A 39 3.66 10.04 -17.24
CA PHE A 39 3.11 10.38 -15.93
C PHE A 39 3.09 9.17 -14.97
N PRO A 40 3.38 9.39 -13.67
CA PRO A 40 3.30 8.33 -12.68
C PRO A 40 1.85 7.89 -12.41
N LEU A 41 1.61 6.58 -12.36
CA LEU A 41 0.30 5.95 -12.15
C LEU A 41 0.29 5.10 -10.87
N GLY A 42 -0.62 5.36 -9.94
CA GLY A 42 -0.75 4.56 -8.72
C GLY A 42 -1.56 3.26 -8.92
N LEU A 43 -1.02 2.12 -8.46
CA LEU A 43 -1.64 0.78 -8.53
C LEU A 43 -2.60 0.45 -7.42
N ALA A 44 -2.26 0.83 -6.20
CA ALA A 44 -2.94 0.37 -5.00
C ALA A 44 -2.84 1.46 -3.93
N ASP A 45 -3.91 1.74 -3.20
CA ASP A 45 -3.78 2.55 -1.98
C ASP A 45 -3.18 1.69 -0.88
N GLY A 46 -2.31 2.25 -0.04
CA GLY A 46 -1.80 1.57 1.15
C GLY A 46 -2.92 1.20 2.14
N ASP A 47 -4.06 1.89 2.06
CA ASP A 47 -5.24 1.67 2.90
C ASP A 47 -6.30 0.74 2.25
N ALA A 48 -6.17 0.46 0.95
CA ALA A 48 -7.13 -0.38 0.22
C ALA A 48 -6.90 -1.86 0.56
N GLY A 49 -7.97 -2.57 0.97
CA GLY A 49 -7.89 -3.93 1.47
C GLY A 49 -7.52 -5.02 0.44
N GLY A 50 -7.38 -4.69 -0.85
CA GLY A 50 -7.08 -5.64 -1.92
C GLY A 50 -6.36 -5.02 -3.12
N LEU A 51 -5.64 -5.86 -3.88
CA LEU A 51 -4.90 -5.46 -5.08
C LEU A 51 -5.81 -5.52 -6.32
N PRO A 52 -5.88 -4.46 -7.15
CA PRO A 52 -6.77 -4.43 -8.31
C PRO A 52 -6.15 -5.14 -9.52
N LEU A 53 -5.89 -6.45 -9.43
CA LEU A 53 -5.19 -7.22 -10.48
C LEU A 53 -5.88 -7.16 -11.86
N ARG A 54 -7.21 -7.08 -11.89
CA ARG A 54 -8.00 -6.93 -13.13
C ARG A 54 -7.71 -5.59 -13.81
N TRP A 55 -7.64 -4.52 -13.01
CA TRP A 55 -7.30 -3.19 -13.49
C TRP A 55 -5.87 -3.17 -14.04
N VAL A 56 -4.91 -3.75 -13.32
CA VAL A 56 -3.50 -3.85 -13.78
C VAL A 56 -3.42 -4.59 -15.12
N ALA A 57 -4.07 -5.76 -15.23
CA ALA A 57 -4.13 -6.51 -16.48
C ALA A 57 -4.81 -5.71 -17.61
N GLY A 58 -5.86 -4.94 -17.29
CA GLY A 58 -6.55 -4.06 -18.22
C GLY A 58 -5.67 -2.91 -18.72
N VAL A 59 -4.89 -2.27 -17.85
CA VAL A 59 -3.94 -1.21 -18.21
C VAL A 59 -2.84 -1.76 -19.12
N LEU A 60 -2.27 -2.92 -18.78
CA LEU A 60 -1.25 -3.57 -19.60
C LEU A 60 -1.79 -3.99 -20.97
N THR A 61 -3.03 -4.48 -21.04
CA THR A 61 -3.70 -4.84 -22.30
C THR A 61 -3.94 -3.59 -23.17
N ALA A 62 -4.38 -2.48 -22.55
CA ALA A 62 -4.56 -1.22 -23.25
C ALA A 62 -3.22 -0.66 -23.75
N LEU A 63 -2.17 -0.76 -22.95
CA LEU A 63 -0.80 -0.36 -23.32
C LEU A 63 -0.27 -1.21 -24.48
N GLN A 64 -0.45 -2.53 -24.44
CA GLN A 64 -0.09 -3.43 -25.54
C GLN A 64 -0.82 -3.08 -26.85
N ALA A 65 -2.12 -2.79 -26.77
CA ALA A 65 -2.92 -2.42 -27.93
C ALA A 65 -2.44 -1.10 -28.56
N ARG A 66 -2.04 -0.12 -27.74
CA ARG A 66 -1.48 1.16 -28.21
C ARG A 66 -0.11 1.00 -28.84
N LEU A 67 0.71 0.13 -28.27
CA LEU A 67 2.06 -0.20 -28.70
C LEU A 67 2.12 -1.18 -29.91
N ARG A 68 0.97 -1.46 -30.53
CA ARG A 68 0.83 -2.30 -31.75
C ARG A 68 1.51 -3.67 -31.65
N GLY A 69 1.64 -4.22 -30.45
CA GLY A 69 2.13 -5.59 -30.20
C GLY A 69 3.62 -5.85 -30.46
N ARG A 70 4.46 -4.84 -30.71
CA ARG A 70 5.90 -5.02 -30.99
C ARG A 70 6.82 -4.41 -29.93
N CYS A 71 6.39 -4.36 -28.68
CA CYS A 71 7.16 -3.68 -27.64
C CYS A 71 7.71 -4.64 -26.61
N ARG A 72 9.03 -4.56 -26.43
CA ARG A 72 9.83 -5.29 -25.45
C ARG A 72 9.87 -4.43 -24.19
N LEU A 73 9.24 -4.89 -23.11
CA LEU A 73 9.04 -4.11 -21.89
C LEU A 73 9.90 -4.63 -20.74
N LEU A 74 10.89 -3.84 -20.32
CA LEU A 74 11.66 -4.13 -19.12
C LEU A 74 10.89 -3.63 -17.90
N VAL A 75 10.76 -4.46 -16.86
CA VAL A 75 10.10 -4.08 -15.61
C VAL A 75 11.08 -4.14 -14.45
N LEU A 76 11.27 -3.00 -13.78
CA LEU A 76 12.15 -2.83 -12.63
C LEU A 76 11.29 -2.44 -11.42
N SER A 77 11.29 -3.25 -10.36
CA SER A 77 10.67 -2.85 -9.08
C SER A 77 11.68 -2.57 -7.99
N VAL A 78 11.32 -1.68 -7.07
CA VAL A 78 12.10 -1.42 -5.86
C VAL A 78 11.24 -1.71 -4.65
N LEU A 79 11.68 -2.66 -3.83
CA LEU A 79 11.06 -3.11 -2.58
C LEU A 79 11.96 -2.72 -1.41
N GLY A 80 11.40 -2.51 -0.22
CA GLY A 80 12.23 -2.20 0.95
C GLY A 80 11.46 -1.54 2.08
N ALA A 81 12.14 -1.29 3.19
CA ALA A 81 11.52 -0.64 4.34
C ALA A 81 11.06 0.81 4.01
N ARG A 82 10.17 1.36 4.83
CA ARG A 82 9.72 2.76 4.70
C ARG A 82 10.87 3.71 5.01
N GLY A 83 11.00 4.78 4.23
CA GLY A 83 11.97 5.85 4.50
C GLY A 83 13.41 5.62 4.04
N VAL A 84 13.74 4.48 3.40
CA VAL A 84 15.11 4.16 2.95
C VAL A 84 15.56 4.94 1.70
N GLY A 85 14.66 5.71 1.07
CA GLY A 85 14.99 6.53 -0.10
C GLY A 85 14.89 5.81 -1.45
N LYS A 86 14.04 4.77 -1.54
CA LYS A 86 13.74 4.01 -2.77
C LYS A 86 13.40 4.91 -3.97
N SER A 87 12.38 5.75 -3.82
CA SER A 87 11.91 6.69 -4.84
C SER A 87 13.01 7.68 -5.26
N THR A 88 13.81 8.14 -4.29
CA THR A 88 14.93 9.05 -4.56
C THR A 88 15.97 8.38 -5.44
N LEU A 89 16.35 7.13 -5.13
CA LEU A 89 17.34 6.40 -5.91
C LEU A 89 16.88 6.16 -7.35
N LEU A 90 15.61 5.75 -7.52
CA LEU A 90 15.00 5.57 -8.84
C LEU A 90 14.99 6.86 -9.67
N ASN A 91 14.62 7.98 -9.04
CA ASN A 91 14.66 9.28 -9.68
C ASN A 91 16.08 9.66 -10.11
N THR A 92 17.09 9.38 -9.28
CA THR A 92 18.50 9.66 -9.62
C THR A 92 19.02 8.77 -10.76
N MET A 93 18.69 7.47 -10.75
CA MET A 93 19.19 6.54 -11.78
C MET A 93 18.55 6.80 -13.16
N PHE A 94 17.24 7.02 -13.21
CA PHE A 94 16.49 7.03 -14.47
C PHE A 94 15.80 8.36 -14.78
N GLY A 95 15.99 9.41 -13.97
CA GLY A 95 15.35 10.71 -14.19
C GLY A 95 13.84 10.68 -13.96
N LEU A 96 13.36 9.77 -13.11
CA LEU A 96 11.95 9.56 -12.84
C LEU A 96 11.36 10.67 -11.96
N GLN A 97 10.03 10.75 -11.91
CA GLN A 97 9.27 11.79 -11.21
C GLN A 97 8.45 11.23 -10.06
N PHE A 98 8.98 10.23 -9.34
CA PHE A 98 8.32 9.72 -8.15
C PHE A 98 8.34 10.76 -7.02
N ALA A 99 7.26 10.79 -6.24
CA ALA A 99 7.15 11.73 -5.12
C ALA A 99 8.16 11.38 -4.02
N THR A 100 9.15 12.24 -3.78
CA THR A 100 10.13 12.10 -2.70
C THR A 100 9.65 12.79 -1.43
N GLY A 101 9.69 12.08 -0.29
CA GLY A 101 9.31 12.63 1.03
C GLY A 101 8.57 11.60 1.89
N GLY A 102 8.92 11.54 3.18
CA GLY A 102 8.54 10.49 4.14
C GLY A 102 7.05 10.27 4.43
N GLY A 103 6.13 10.94 3.71
CA GLY A 103 4.68 10.82 3.91
C GLY A 103 3.82 10.85 2.64
N ARG A 104 4.39 10.81 1.43
CA ARG A 104 3.61 10.99 0.17
C ARG A 104 3.55 9.81 -0.78
N ALA A 105 4.42 8.81 -0.66
CA ALA A 105 4.29 7.56 -1.43
C ALA A 105 3.25 6.65 -0.72
N ARG A 106 1.97 6.98 -0.86
CA ARG A 106 0.87 6.09 -0.45
C ARG A 106 0.56 5.18 -1.63
N GLY A 107 1.01 3.93 -1.58
CA GLY A 107 0.80 2.95 -2.64
C GLY A 107 1.96 2.74 -3.61
N ASP A 108 1.87 1.66 -4.38
CA ASP A 108 2.83 1.32 -5.44
C ASP A 108 2.54 2.19 -6.68
N VAL A 109 3.58 2.79 -7.26
CA VAL A 109 3.48 3.73 -8.39
C VAL A 109 4.28 3.21 -9.58
N LEU A 110 3.72 3.24 -10.78
CA LEU A 110 4.44 2.96 -12.02
C LEU A 110 4.76 4.22 -12.77
N GLN A 111 5.89 4.20 -13.45
CA GLN A 111 6.21 5.17 -14.48
C GLN A 111 6.85 4.43 -15.66
N LEU A 112 6.36 4.73 -16.87
CA LEU A 112 6.91 4.20 -18.10
C LEU A 112 7.88 5.22 -18.70
N VAL A 113 9.04 4.75 -19.15
CA VAL A 113 10.05 5.53 -19.85
C VAL A 113 10.37 4.85 -21.16
N GLU A 114 10.37 5.61 -22.24
CA GLU A 114 10.84 5.15 -23.55
C GLU A 114 12.37 5.06 -23.55
N VAL A 115 12.89 3.92 -23.99
CA VAL A 115 14.34 3.73 -24.12
C VAL A 115 14.77 4.36 -25.44
N ALA A 116 15.72 5.30 -25.38
CA ALA A 116 16.22 5.96 -26.58
C ALA A 116 16.73 4.94 -27.61
N GLU A 117 16.45 5.18 -28.90
CA GLU A 117 16.73 4.27 -30.02
C GLU A 117 18.10 3.55 -29.99
N PRO A 118 19.25 4.23 -29.75
CA PRO A 118 20.53 3.54 -29.72
C PRO A 118 20.61 2.50 -28.59
N PHE A 119 20.02 2.80 -27.43
CA PHE A 119 19.96 1.88 -26.30
C PHE A 119 18.92 0.77 -26.50
N SER A 120 17.79 1.05 -27.18
CA SER A 120 16.78 0.03 -27.46
C SER A 120 17.31 -1.08 -28.40
N ARG A 121 18.13 -0.72 -29.39
CA ARG A 121 18.76 -1.68 -30.30
C ARG A 121 19.77 -2.57 -29.59
N ASP A 122 20.55 -1.97 -28.69
CA ASP A 122 21.64 -2.62 -27.96
C ASP A 122 21.13 -3.49 -26.79
N LEU A 123 20.23 -2.95 -25.95
CA LEU A 123 19.66 -3.67 -24.80
C LEU A 123 18.55 -4.64 -25.20
N GLY A 124 17.92 -4.42 -26.36
CA GLY A 124 16.80 -5.21 -26.81
C GLY A 124 15.49 -4.93 -26.06
N TRP A 125 15.34 -3.74 -25.49
CA TRP A 125 14.15 -3.28 -24.76
C TRP A 125 13.70 -1.91 -25.30
N ASP A 126 12.40 -1.77 -25.54
CA ASP A 126 11.83 -0.53 -26.10
C ASP A 126 11.33 0.42 -25.00
N PHE A 127 10.86 -0.15 -23.87
CA PHE A 127 10.36 0.61 -22.74
C PHE A 127 10.86 0.05 -21.42
N LEU A 128 11.07 0.95 -20.46
CA LEU A 128 11.31 0.65 -19.05
C LEU A 128 10.08 1.03 -18.23
N LEU A 129 9.49 0.06 -17.54
CA LEU A 129 8.44 0.26 -16.55
C LEU A 129 9.04 0.16 -15.15
N ALA A 130 9.20 1.30 -14.50
CA ALA A 130 9.68 1.37 -13.13
C ALA A 130 8.49 1.28 -12.17
N ILE A 131 8.57 0.41 -11.16
CA ILE A 131 7.58 0.22 -10.10
C ILE A 131 8.23 0.62 -8.76
N ASP A 132 7.84 1.77 -8.22
CA ASP A 132 8.20 2.19 -6.87
C ASP A 132 7.15 1.67 -5.89
N SER A 133 7.54 0.74 -5.01
CA SER A 133 6.62 0.20 -4.00
C SER A 133 6.56 1.05 -2.74
N GLU A 134 5.40 1.06 -2.10
CA GLU A 134 5.30 1.59 -0.75
C GLU A 134 6.21 0.77 0.19
N GLY A 135 6.86 1.44 1.14
CA GLY A 135 7.71 0.71 2.07
C GLY A 135 6.93 -0.31 2.91
N LEU A 136 7.49 -1.52 2.98
CA LEU A 136 6.96 -2.66 3.70
C LEU A 136 7.25 -2.55 5.21
N ALA A 137 6.47 -3.23 6.04
CA ALA A 137 6.77 -3.34 7.46
C ALA A 137 8.10 -4.09 7.69
N GLY A 138 9.04 -3.43 8.35
CA GLY A 138 10.32 -4.03 8.74
C GLY A 138 10.16 -5.00 9.91
N ARG A 139 11.18 -5.84 10.10
CA ARG A 139 11.28 -6.77 11.21
C ARG A 139 11.37 -5.95 12.52
N GLY A 140 10.45 -6.17 13.47
CA GLY A 140 10.45 -5.45 14.76
C GLY A 140 9.60 -4.18 14.84
N ARG A 141 8.82 -3.84 13.80
CA ARG A 141 7.76 -2.84 13.98
C ARG A 141 6.62 -3.48 14.79
N ALA A 142 6.25 -2.85 15.91
CA ALA A 142 5.14 -3.27 16.74
C ALA A 142 3.91 -3.53 15.85
N ALA A 143 3.44 -4.77 15.84
CA ALA A 143 2.15 -5.10 15.28
C ALA A 143 1.11 -4.14 15.85
N PRO A 144 0.10 -3.69 15.08
CA PRO A 144 -1.04 -3.01 15.66
C PRO A 144 -1.57 -3.89 16.80
N GLU A 145 -1.79 -3.28 17.96
CA GLU A 145 -2.02 -3.95 19.25
C GLU A 145 -2.83 -5.26 19.11
N GLY A 146 -2.16 -6.39 19.30
CA GLY A 146 -2.79 -7.71 19.36
C GLY A 146 -2.46 -8.72 18.25
N GLY A 147 -1.45 -8.48 17.40
CA GLY A 147 -0.84 -9.52 16.56
C GLY A 147 0.27 -10.27 17.30
N GLU A 148 0.36 -11.59 17.11
CA GLU A 148 1.49 -12.38 17.62
C GLU A 148 2.81 -11.91 16.99
N GLU A 149 3.89 -11.97 17.76
CA GLU A 149 5.24 -11.55 17.37
C GLU A 149 5.77 -12.46 16.25
N GLY A 150 5.54 -12.06 14.99
CA GLY A 150 5.93 -12.83 13.80
C GLY A 150 4.86 -12.97 12.72
N ASP A 151 3.63 -12.49 12.93
CA ASP A 151 2.61 -12.51 11.88
C ASP A 151 2.93 -11.45 10.80
N VAL A 152 3.27 -11.93 9.61
CA VAL A 152 3.61 -11.08 8.46
C VAL A 152 2.31 -10.59 7.84
N ASP A 153 2.12 -9.28 7.76
CA ASP A 153 0.92 -8.70 7.14
C ASP A 153 0.72 -9.28 5.74
N GLU A 154 -0.35 -10.05 5.55
CA GLU A 154 -0.69 -10.67 4.26
C GLU A 154 -0.83 -9.63 3.15
N ARG A 155 -1.17 -8.38 3.49
CA ARG A 155 -1.21 -7.25 2.55
C ARG A 155 0.19 -6.91 2.03
N ASP A 156 1.18 -6.85 2.91
CA ASP A 156 2.57 -6.62 2.54
C ASP A 156 3.10 -7.77 1.67
N VAL A 157 2.75 -9.01 2.01
CA VAL A 157 3.09 -10.18 1.18
C VAL A 157 2.42 -10.10 -0.18
N ALA A 158 1.14 -9.74 -0.24
CA ALA A 158 0.38 -9.61 -1.49
C ALA A 158 1.01 -8.54 -2.41
N ARG A 159 1.31 -7.37 -1.87
CA ARG A 159 1.98 -6.26 -2.60
C ARG A 159 3.36 -6.67 -3.09
N ALA A 160 4.19 -7.24 -2.21
CA ALA A 160 5.50 -7.76 -2.60
C ALA A 160 5.38 -8.85 -3.68
N THR A 161 4.39 -9.75 -3.57
CA THR A 161 4.15 -10.80 -4.58
C THR A 161 3.77 -10.20 -5.93
N LEU A 162 2.94 -9.16 -5.97
CA LEU A 162 2.60 -8.47 -7.21
C LEU A 162 3.80 -7.76 -7.83
N ALA A 163 4.55 -6.99 -7.04
CA ALA A 163 5.73 -6.27 -7.51
C ALA A 163 6.81 -7.23 -8.04
N VAL A 164 7.13 -8.29 -7.30
CA VAL A 164 8.08 -9.34 -7.75
C VAL A 164 7.54 -10.06 -8.99
N GLY A 165 6.25 -10.37 -9.02
CA GLY A 165 5.62 -11.09 -10.13
C GLY A 165 5.56 -10.31 -11.44
N LEU A 166 5.50 -8.97 -11.37
CA LEU A 166 5.56 -8.08 -12.52
C LEU A 166 6.99 -7.84 -13.02
N SER A 167 8.00 -8.03 -12.17
CA SER A 167 9.35 -7.54 -12.43
C SER A 167 10.24 -8.54 -13.14
N HIS A 168 11.18 -8.01 -13.92
CA HIS A 168 12.35 -8.75 -14.42
C HIS A 168 13.53 -8.56 -13.47
N VAL A 169 13.67 -7.35 -12.93
CA VAL A 169 14.68 -7.00 -11.93
C VAL A 169 14.00 -6.39 -10.71
N VAL A 170 14.40 -6.85 -9.53
CA VAL A 170 13.90 -6.38 -8.23
C VAL A 170 15.09 -5.83 -7.43
N LEU A 171 15.02 -4.56 -7.03
CA LEU A 171 15.98 -3.96 -6.13
C LEU A 171 15.41 -3.97 -4.71
N VAL A 172 16.12 -4.57 -3.76
CA VAL A 172 15.72 -4.63 -2.36
C VAL A 172 16.54 -3.61 -1.57
N SER A 173 15.91 -2.52 -1.18
CA SER A 173 16.52 -1.40 -0.44
C SER A 173 16.32 -1.58 1.06
N VAL A 174 17.42 -1.76 1.78
CA VAL A 174 17.46 -1.99 3.24
C VAL A 174 18.60 -1.20 3.88
N THR A 175 18.51 -0.96 5.18
CA THR A 175 19.58 -0.35 5.97
C THR A 175 20.64 -1.36 6.38
N ASP A 176 20.18 -2.55 6.77
CA ASP A 176 21.01 -3.71 7.11
C ASP A 176 20.48 -4.93 6.36
N ALA A 177 21.35 -5.88 6.02
CA ALA A 177 20.98 -7.17 5.46
C ALA A 177 20.05 -7.96 6.40
N ALA A 178 20.12 -7.71 7.71
CA ALA A 178 19.22 -8.31 8.70
C ALA A 178 17.78 -7.73 8.66
N ASP A 179 17.61 -6.53 8.11
CA ASP A 179 16.36 -5.76 8.11
C ASP A 179 15.46 -6.02 6.89
N VAL A 180 15.78 -7.03 6.08
CA VAL A 180 14.95 -7.37 4.91
C VAL A 180 13.52 -7.68 5.36
N PRO A 181 12.50 -6.97 4.84
CA PRO A 181 11.12 -7.21 5.24
C PRO A 181 10.72 -8.66 4.95
N PRO A 182 10.10 -9.38 5.89
CA PRO A 182 9.78 -10.81 5.74
C PRO A 182 8.78 -11.10 4.60
N ALA A 183 8.06 -10.08 4.13
CA ALA A 183 7.21 -10.16 2.95
C ALA A 183 7.99 -10.42 1.64
N VAL A 184 9.22 -9.91 1.51
CA VAL A 184 10.04 -10.04 0.30
C VAL A 184 10.44 -11.50 0.04
N PRO A 185 11.10 -12.24 0.96
CA PRO A 185 11.43 -13.64 0.72
C PRO A 185 10.19 -14.51 0.50
N ARG A 186 9.07 -14.19 1.15
CA ARG A 186 7.80 -14.90 0.96
C ARG A 186 7.22 -14.66 -0.44
N ALA A 187 7.36 -13.47 -1.00
CA ALA A 187 6.98 -13.15 -2.36
C ALA A 187 7.83 -13.92 -3.39
N PHE A 188 9.15 -13.96 -3.21
CA PHE A 188 10.04 -14.73 -4.09
C PHE A 188 9.70 -16.22 -4.09
N LEU A 189 9.47 -16.82 -2.92
CA LEU A 189 9.04 -18.22 -2.82
C LEU A 189 7.70 -18.48 -3.51
N ARG A 190 6.77 -17.53 -3.47
CA ARG A 190 5.48 -17.63 -4.19
C ARG A 190 5.68 -17.57 -5.70
N MET A 191 6.56 -16.69 -6.18
CA MET A 191 6.83 -16.55 -7.61
C MET A 191 7.65 -17.71 -8.17
N GLU A 192 8.59 -18.25 -7.40
CA GLU A 192 9.38 -19.43 -7.77
C GLU A 192 8.49 -20.66 -8.01
N ARG A 193 7.44 -20.84 -7.20
CA ARG A 193 6.42 -21.89 -7.41
C ARG A 193 5.62 -21.72 -8.69
N LEU A 194 5.54 -20.49 -9.21
CA LEU A 194 4.92 -20.17 -10.49
C LEU A 194 5.92 -20.20 -11.65
N GLY A 195 7.16 -20.63 -11.40
CA GLY A 195 8.23 -20.70 -12.41
C GLY A 195 8.88 -19.35 -12.73
N HIS A 196 8.53 -18.27 -12.02
CA HIS A 196 9.08 -16.93 -12.25
C HIS A 196 10.18 -16.60 -11.25
N ARG A 197 11.37 -16.23 -11.74
CA ARG A 197 12.54 -15.88 -10.91
C ARG A 197 13.17 -14.59 -11.40
N PRO A 198 12.73 -13.42 -10.91
CA PRO A 198 13.37 -12.17 -11.29
C PRO A 198 14.78 -12.05 -10.71
N SER A 199 15.65 -11.32 -11.40
CA SER A 199 16.97 -10.97 -10.88
C SER A 199 16.82 -10.07 -9.66
N CYS A 200 17.43 -10.45 -8.54
CA CYS A 200 17.34 -9.72 -7.28
C CYS A 200 18.69 -9.07 -6.97
N GLN A 201 18.68 -7.76 -6.67
CA GLN A 201 19.86 -7.04 -6.19
C GLN A 201 19.56 -6.39 -4.85
N LEU A 202 20.50 -6.50 -3.92
CA LEU A 202 20.39 -5.94 -2.58
C LEU A 202 21.11 -4.59 -2.52
N LEU A 203 20.40 -3.57 -2.04
CA LEU A 203 20.92 -2.21 -1.85
C LEU A 203 20.94 -1.91 -0.36
N LEU A 204 22.14 -1.74 0.19
CA LEU A 204 22.41 -1.41 1.59
C LEU A 204 22.62 0.10 1.71
N HIS A 205 21.60 0.80 2.21
CA HIS A 205 21.65 2.23 2.42
C HIS A 205 22.20 2.57 3.80
N GLN A 206 23.16 3.49 3.86
CA GLN A 206 23.60 4.03 5.13
C GLN A 206 22.53 4.97 5.71
N GLY A 207 22.04 4.64 6.91
CA GLY A 207 21.05 5.45 7.62
C GLY A 207 21.61 6.81 8.07
N PRO A 208 20.75 7.82 8.29
CA PRO A 208 21.17 9.10 8.84
C PRO A 208 21.68 8.92 10.28
N GLY A 209 22.98 9.15 10.51
CA GLY A 209 23.60 9.11 11.84
C GLY A 209 24.57 7.96 12.13
N SER A 210 24.86 7.10 11.15
CA SER A 210 26.01 6.17 11.28
C SER A 210 27.32 6.97 11.21
N PRO A 211 28.34 6.70 12.05
CA PRO A 211 29.61 7.42 11.99
C PRO A 211 30.17 7.33 10.57
N ALA A 212 30.66 8.45 10.05
CA ALA A 212 31.27 8.54 8.73
C ALA A 212 32.29 7.41 8.59
N ALA A 213 31.96 6.40 7.78
CA ALA A 213 32.96 5.44 7.36
C ALA A 213 34.06 6.20 6.63
N ALA A 214 35.30 5.74 6.81
CA ALA A 214 36.48 6.31 6.17
C ALA A 214 36.24 6.56 4.66
N PRO A 215 36.93 7.54 4.05
CA PRO A 215 36.80 7.84 2.63
C PRO A 215 36.85 6.56 1.80
N TRP A 216 35.82 6.34 0.99
CA TRP A 216 35.77 5.23 0.06
C TRP A 216 36.88 5.41 -0.98
N ASP A 217 37.91 4.59 -0.90
CA ASP A 217 38.96 4.52 -1.93
C ASP A 217 38.44 3.71 -3.13
N PRO A 218 38.42 4.26 -4.36
CA PRO A 218 37.97 3.55 -5.55
C PRO A 218 38.85 2.33 -5.90
N ALA A 219 40.04 2.21 -5.30
CA ALA A 219 40.93 1.07 -5.44
C ALA A 219 40.51 -0.18 -4.63
N GLU A 220 39.71 -0.02 -3.56
CA GLU A 220 39.23 -1.15 -2.76
C GLU A 220 37.96 -1.82 -3.32
N GLY A 221 37.32 -1.24 -4.33
CA GLY A 221 36.18 -1.83 -5.03
C GLY A 221 36.48 -3.10 -5.84
N ALA A 222 37.76 -3.45 -6.02
CA ALA A 222 38.22 -4.65 -6.72
C ALA A 222 39.01 -5.63 -5.82
N GLY A 223 39.19 -5.34 -4.53
CA GLY A 223 39.97 -6.14 -3.57
C GLY A 223 39.11 -7.02 -2.66
N PRO A 224 39.68 -8.06 -1.99
CA PRO A 224 38.96 -9.19 -1.40
C PRO A 224 38.27 -8.87 -0.05
N LEU A 225 37.45 -7.80 0.02
CA LEU A 225 36.55 -7.54 1.15
C LEU A 225 35.29 -8.41 1.16
N GLY A 226 35.06 -9.16 0.07
CA GLY A 226 34.16 -10.31 0.06
C GLY A 226 34.59 -11.46 0.99
N GLN A 227 35.75 -11.40 1.64
CA GLN A 227 36.20 -12.42 2.61
C GLN A 227 35.91 -12.05 4.08
N ARG A 228 35.72 -10.78 4.43
CA ARG A 228 35.55 -10.37 5.84
C ARG A 228 34.11 -10.31 6.33
N SER A 229 33.13 -10.04 5.46
CA SER A 229 31.70 -10.17 5.82
C SER A 229 31.15 -11.59 5.68
N VAL A 230 31.86 -12.47 4.96
CA VAL A 230 31.52 -13.91 4.87
C VAL A 230 32.03 -14.68 6.11
N ALA A 231 33.05 -14.17 6.80
CA ALA A 231 33.52 -14.76 8.05
C ALA A 231 32.56 -14.55 9.24
N ALA A 232 31.72 -13.51 9.22
CA ALA A 232 30.70 -13.29 10.26
C ALA A 232 29.38 -14.04 10.00
N ALA A 233 29.06 -14.33 8.74
CA ALA A 233 27.93 -15.19 8.35
C ALA A 233 28.30 -16.69 8.27
N GLY A 234 29.56 -17.02 8.57
CA GLY A 234 30.13 -18.36 8.51
C GLY A 234 30.43 -18.95 9.89
N LEU A 235 29.54 -18.76 10.88
CA LEU A 235 29.63 -19.45 12.18
C LEU A 235 28.27 -19.50 12.90
N GLU A 236 27.25 -20.03 12.25
CA GLU A 236 26.12 -20.63 12.97
C GLU A 236 26.05 -22.12 12.67
N LYS A 237 26.17 -22.90 13.75
CA LYS A 237 26.31 -24.35 13.77
C LYS A 237 25.26 -25.03 12.89
N ARG A 238 25.77 -25.93 12.06
CA ARG A 238 25.07 -26.96 11.28
C ARG A 238 24.16 -27.80 12.22
N GLY A 239 22.94 -27.34 12.46
CA GLY A 239 21.91 -28.07 13.20
C GLY A 239 20.94 -28.76 12.23
N PRO A 240 20.52 -30.03 12.46
CA PRO A 240 19.57 -30.70 11.60
C PRO A 240 18.16 -30.20 11.94
N GLY A 241 17.56 -29.37 11.08
CA GLY A 241 16.19 -28.90 11.32
C GLY A 241 15.65 -27.75 10.47
N ARG A 242 16.38 -27.23 9.47
CA ARG A 242 15.86 -26.18 8.58
C ARG A 242 15.17 -26.77 7.35
N THR A 243 13.94 -26.36 7.09
CA THR A 243 13.17 -26.70 5.88
C THR A 243 13.90 -26.20 4.61
N PRO A 244 14.00 -27.03 3.57
CA PRO A 244 14.69 -26.70 2.33
C PRO A 244 13.86 -25.65 1.56
N GLY A 245 14.24 -24.38 1.67
CA GLY A 245 13.55 -23.27 1.00
C GLY A 245 14.05 -21.90 1.42
N GLN A 246 14.61 -21.75 2.63
CA GLN A 246 15.18 -20.46 3.07
C GLN A 246 16.53 -20.11 2.43
N ALA A 247 17.17 -21.05 1.71
CA ALA A 247 18.49 -20.84 1.10
C ALA A 247 18.47 -20.17 -0.29
N ALA A 248 17.29 -20.04 -0.93
CA ALA A 248 17.17 -19.56 -2.33
C ALA A 248 16.99 -18.03 -2.46
N PHE A 249 16.91 -17.30 -1.34
CA PHE A 249 16.58 -15.88 -1.33
C PHE A 249 17.79 -14.94 -1.39
N LEU A 250 18.98 -15.41 -1.00
CA LEU A 250 20.15 -14.54 -0.90
C LEU A 250 20.77 -14.32 -2.28
N PRO A 251 21.05 -13.06 -2.66
CA PRO A 251 21.69 -12.76 -3.92
C PRO A 251 22.99 -13.55 -4.06
N THR A 252 23.19 -14.16 -5.23
CA THR A 252 24.45 -14.79 -5.60
C THR A 252 25.59 -13.76 -5.50
N ARG A 253 26.82 -14.21 -5.21
CA ARG A 253 28.02 -13.36 -5.10
C ARG A 253 28.06 -12.30 -6.22
N GLY A 254 28.03 -11.01 -5.86
CA GLY A 254 28.14 -9.87 -6.80
C GLY A 254 26.91 -8.96 -6.94
N HIS A 255 25.80 -9.24 -6.26
CA HIS A 255 24.56 -8.44 -6.38
C HIS A 255 24.20 -7.61 -5.14
N THR A 256 25.20 -7.22 -4.34
CA THR A 256 25.02 -6.39 -3.14
C THR A 256 25.76 -5.07 -3.31
N TRP A 257 25.05 -3.96 -3.11
CA TRP A 257 25.57 -2.61 -3.29
C TRP A 257 25.48 -1.79 -2.01
N HIS A 258 26.50 -1.02 -1.71
CA HIS A 258 26.49 -0.07 -0.60
C HIS A 258 26.21 1.33 -1.12
N ILE A 259 25.14 1.95 -0.64
CA ILE A 259 24.70 3.29 -1.04
C ILE A 259 24.94 4.24 0.14
N PRO A 260 25.80 5.26 -0.01
CA PRO A 260 26.07 6.22 1.05
C PRO A 260 24.85 7.13 1.31
N GLY A 261 24.92 7.98 2.34
CA GLY A 261 23.87 8.95 2.62
C GLY A 261 23.70 9.99 1.50
N LEU A 262 22.46 10.40 1.21
CA LEU A 262 22.15 11.41 0.19
C LEU A 262 22.71 12.80 0.53
N TRP A 263 22.74 13.16 1.80
CA TRP A 263 23.13 14.49 2.29
C TRP A 263 24.41 14.41 3.12
N HIS A 264 25.32 15.35 2.92
CA HIS A 264 26.43 15.59 3.85
C HIS A 264 25.94 16.47 5.01
N GLY A 265 25.36 15.85 6.03
CA GLY A 265 24.81 16.53 7.20
C GLY A 265 23.28 16.55 7.22
N THR A 266 22.69 17.50 7.96
CA THR A 266 21.25 17.60 8.17
C THR A 266 20.58 18.54 7.14
N PRO A 267 19.60 18.06 6.35
CA PRO A 267 18.80 18.93 5.47
C PRO A 267 18.04 19.99 6.30
N PRO A 268 17.66 21.16 5.74
CA PRO A 268 17.53 21.45 4.30
C PRO A 268 18.75 22.10 3.61
N MET A 269 19.74 22.60 4.35
CA MET A 269 20.89 23.33 3.76
C MET A 269 22.13 22.43 3.51
N ALA A 270 22.04 21.13 3.81
CA ALA A 270 23.11 20.18 3.57
C ALA A 270 23.33 19.97 2.05
N PRO A 271 24.58 19.93 1.56
CA PRO A 271 24.84 19.64 0.15
C PRO A 271 24.59 18.16 -0.17
N ALA A 272 24.17 17.89 -1.40
CA ALA A 272 24.00 16.54 -1.91
C ALA A 272 25.36 15.82 -1.99
N SER A 273 25.37 14.53 -1.70
CA SER A 273 26.57 13.71 -1.70
C SER A 273 26.98 13.29 -3.11
N LEU A 274 28.22 13.62 -3.51
CA LEU A 274 28.82 13.12 -4.76
C LEU A 274 28.91 11.59 -4.75
N ALA A 275 29.34 11.01 -3.62
CA ALA A 275 29.45 9.57 -3.45
C ALA A 275 28.10 8.85 -3.65
N TYR A 276 26.98 9.50 -3.31
CA TYR A 276 25.65 8.95 -3.58
C TYR A 276 25.35 8.89 -5.08
N SER A 277 25.66 9.97 -5.82
CA SER A 277 25.45 9.99 -7.27
C SER A 277 26.37 9.00 -8.01
N GLU A 278 27.60 8.83 -7.56
CA GLU A 278 28.54 7.86 -8.12
C GLU A 278 28.06 6.42 -7.86
N ALA A 279 27.65 6.10 -6.63
CA ALA A 279 27.10 4.79 -6.30
C ALA A 279 25.82 4.49 -7.11
N ALA A 280 24.91 5.46 -7.25
CA ALA A 280 23.70 5.30 -8.05
C ALA A 280 24.02 5.08 -9.54
N LEU A 281 25.04 5.77 -10.08
CA LEU A 281 25.50 5.59 -11.45
C LEU A 281 26.11 4.20 -11.66
N GLU A 282 26.87 3.70 -10.68
CA GLU A 282 27.50 2.38 -10.77
C GLU A 282 26.46 1.26 -10.74
N VAL A 283 25.48 1.36 -9.84
CA VAL A 283 24.31 0.45 -9.82
C VAL A 283 23.60 0.47 -11.17
N LYS A 284 23.37 1.66 -11.74
CA LYS A 284 22.75 1.80 -13.08
C LYS A 284 23.59 1.15 -14.17
N ARG A 285 24.91 1.35 -14.18
CA ARG A 285 25.81 0.74 -15.18
C ARG A 285 25.77 -0.78 -15.09
N CYS A 286 25.89 -1.33 -13.90
CA CYS A 286 25.83 -2.78 -13.72
C CYS A 286 24.46 -3.34 -14.11
N LEU A 287 23.36 -2.64 -13.81
CA LEU A 287 22.02 -3.03 -14.30
C LEU A 287 21.98 -3.10 -15.82
N ILE A 288 22.48 -2.08 -16.50
CA ILE A 288 22.53 -2.01 -17.97
C ILE A 288 23.43 -3.12 -18.54
N GLU A 289 24.60 -3.37 -17.95
CA GLU A 289 25.52 -4.43 -18.38
C GLU A 289 24.93 -5.83 -18.18
N ASN A 290 24.27 -6.08 -17.06
CA ASN A 290 23.57 -7.35 -16.81
C ASN A 290 22.42 -7.55 -17.80
N LEU A 291 21.75 -6.48 -18.22
CA LEU A 291 20.72 -6.53 -19.26
C LEU A 291 21.30 -6.81 -20.65
N ARG A 292 22.50 -6.30 -20.96
CA ARG A 292 23.23 -6.60 -22.21
C ARG A 292 23.71 -8.06 -22.25
N ASN A 293 24.28 -8.53 -21.14
CA ASN A 293 24.94 -9.84 -21.06
C ASN A 293 24.00 -10.97 -20.65
N GLY A 294 22.77 -10.64 -20.23
CA GLY A 294 21.77 -11.62 -19.81
C GLY A 294 21.29 -12.49 -20.98
N PRO A 295 20.85 -13.74 -20.70
CA PRO A 295 20.25 -14.57 -21.74
C PRO A 295 19.04 -13.85 -22.38
N PRO A 296 18.74 -14.11 -23.66
CA PRO A 296 17.54 -13.59 -24.29
C PRO A 296 16.31 -14.19 -23.60
N ASP A 297 15.83 -13.49 -22.57
CA ASP A 297 14.67 -13.90 -21.79
C ASP A 297 13.46 -13.98 -22.75
N PRO A 298 12.73 -15.10 -22.82
CA PRO A 298 11.55 -15.21 -23.68
C PRO A 298 10.43 -14.26 -23.25
N ASP A 299 10.50 -13.67 -22.05
CA ASP A 299 9.41 -12.97 -21.37
C ASP A 299 9.30 -11.46 -21.65
N ARG A 300 9.86 -10.99 -22.78
CA ARG A 300 9.92 -9.56 -23.11
C ARG A 300 8.57 -8.96 -23.51
N SER A 301 7.57 -9.79 -23.78
CA SER A 301 6.26 -9.36 -24.27
C SER A 301 5.33 -8.98 -23.12
N ILE A 302 4.57 -7.90 -23.32
CA ILE A 302 3.51 -7.49 -22.40
C ILE A 302 2.46 -8.60 -22.22
N SER A 303 2.25 -9.47 -23.21
CA SER A 303 1.29 -10.59 -23.09
C SER A 303 1.68 -11.58 -21.99
N GLN A 304 2.96 -11.96 -21.90
CA GLN A 304 3.44 -12.85 -20.85
C GLN A 304 3.31 -12.20 -19.47
N LEU A 305 3.52 -10.89 -19.40
CA LEU A 305 3.33 -10.13 -18.17
C LEU A 305 1.87 -10.11 -17.72
N ILE A 306 0.92 -9.98 -18.66
CA ILE A 306 -0.52 -10.10 -18.37
C ILE A 306 -0.85 -11.50 -17.86
N GLU A 307 -0.35 -12.55 -18.52
CA GLU A 307 -0.55 -13.94 -18.07
C GLU A 307 0.02 -14.17 -16.67
N ARG A 308 1.18 -13.60 -16.36
CA ARG A 308 1.80 -13.65 -15.02
C ARG A 308 0.93 -12.96 -13.97
N VAL A 309 0.38 -11.79 -14.25
CA VAL A 309 -0.55 -11.10 -13.32
C VAL A 309 -1.78 -11.94 -13.05
N LEU A 310 -2.35 -12.55 -14.09
CA LEU A 310 -3.52 -13.41 -13.98
C LEU A 310 -3.21 -14.74 -13.28
N SER A 311 -1.99 -15.29 -13.44
CA SER A 311 -1.54 -16.48 -12.72
C SER A 311 -1.23 -16.17 -11.25
N ALA A 312 -0.58 -15.03 -10.98
CA ALA A 312 -0.31 -14.52 -9.64
C ALA A 312 -1.60 -14.20 -8.86
N SER A 313 -2.73 -13.97 -9.54
CA SER A 313 -4.03 -13.86 -8.86
C SER A 313 -4.43 -15.12 -8.09
N ARG A 314 -3.82 -16.29 -8.40
CA ARG A 314 -4.02 -17.54 -7.65
C ARG A 314 -3.10 -17.64 -6.43
N SER A 315 -1.97 -16.94 -6.42
CA SER A 315 -1.00 -16.91 -5.31
C SER A 315 -1.18 -15.70 -4.37
N ILE A 316 -1.95 -14.72 -4.81
CA ILE A 316 -2.37 -13.54 -4.05
C ILE A 316 -3.81 -13.80 -3.58
N HIS A 317 -4.06 -13.70 -2.27
CA HIS A 317 -5.42 -13.64 -1.76
C HIS A 317 -6.09 -12.36 -2.31
N THR A 318 -6.88 -12.50 -3.36
CA THR A 318 -7.59 -11.39 -4.04
C THR A 318 -8.86 -10.99 -3.33
N THR A 319 -9.36 -11.83 -2.44
CA THR A 319 -10.31 -11.41 -1.41
C THR A 319 -9.55 -10.48 -0.48
N ALA A 320 -10.07 -9.27 -0.24
CA ALA A 320 -9.69 -8.51 0.94
C ALA A 320 -9.60 -9.52 2.08
N ALA A 321 -8.44 -9.64 2.74
CA ALA A 321 -8.33 -10.51 3.91
C ALA A 321 -9.60 -10.25 4.68
N CYS A 322 -10.45 -11.26 4.83
CA CYS A 322 -11.61 -11.15 5.66
C CYS A 322 -11.00 -10.83 7.03
N SER A 323 -10.83 -9.55 7.33
CA SER A 323 -11.13 -9.01 8.62
C SER A 323 -12.52 -9.56 8.83
N LYS A 324 -12.60 -10.79 9.38
CA LYS A 324 -13.84 -11.38 9.85
C LYS A 324 -14.48 -10.21 10.53
N ASN A 325 -15.61 -9.75 10.02
CA ASN A 325 -16.36 -8.66 10.63
C ASN A 325 -16.59 -9.14 12.06
N ARG A 326 -15.65 -8.82 12.95
CA ARG A 326 -15.66 -9.26 14.32
C ARG A 326 -16.65 -8.29 14.89
N ALA A 327 -17.85 -8.81 15.09
CA ALA A 327 -18.87 -8.20 15.92
C ALA A 327 -18.18 -7.35 16.99
N ALA A 328 -18.40 -6.03 16.96
CA ALA A 328 -17.84 -5.11 17.94
C ALA A 328 -18.32 -5.56 19.33
N ARG A 329 -17.50 -6.37 20.00
CA ARG A 329 -17.74 -6.90 21.33
C ARG A 329 -16.70 -6.26 22.22
N VAL A 330 -17.16 -5.59 23.26
CA VAL A 330 -16.25 -5.10 24.30
C VAL A 330 -15.62 -6.31 24.99
N ARG A 331 -14.30 -6.42 24.91
CA ARG A 331 -13.55 -7.47 25.62
C ARG A 331 -13.58 -7.17 27.12
N VAL A 332 -13.88 -8.19 27.90
CA VAL A 332 -13.79 -8.14 29.36
C VAL A 332 -12.31 -8.23 29.74
N GLY A 333 -11.82 -7.23 30.46
CA GLY A 333 -10.46 -7.17 30.99
C GLY A 333 -10.43 -7.44 32.50
N LYS A 334 -9.28 -7.22 33.15
CA LYS A 334 -9.22 -7.21 34.62
C LYS A 334 -9.75 -5.86 35.14
N GLY A 335 -10.79 -5.88 35.98
CA GLY A 335 -11.39 -4.71 36.63
C GLY A 335 -12.80 -4.37 36.12
N ASN A 336 -13.52 -3.51 36.86
CA ASN A 336 -14.88 -3.08 36.51
C ASN A 336 -14.85 -2.03 35.39
N LYS A 337 -15.13 -2.43 34.15
CA LYS A 337 -15.19 -1.50 33.02
C LYS A 337 -16.62 -0.99 32.84
N PRO A 338 -16.88 0.34 32.95
CA PRO A 338 -18.19 0.88 32.65
C PRO A 338 -18.46 0.74 31.14
N VAL A 339 -19.64 0.22 30.81
CA VAL A 339 -20.11 0.11 29.42
C VAL A 339 -21.43 0.80 29.21
N THR A 340 -21.56 1.36 28.02
CA THR A 340 -22.78 1.96 27.52
C THR A 340 -23.81 0.88 27.12
N TYR A 341 -25.06 1.29 26.95
CA TYR A 341 -26.11 0.39 26.47
C TYR A 341 -25.74 -0.30 25.15
N GLU A 342 -25.08 0.44 24.25
CA GLU A 342 -24.64 -0.07 22.94
C GLU A 342 -23.51 -1.08 23.07
N GLU A 343 -22.57 -0.86 23.96
CA GLU A 343 -21.41 -1.73 24.20
C GLU A 343 -21.79 -3.02 24.93
N ALA A 344 -22.80 -2.96 25.81
CA ALA A 344 -23.20 -4.07 26.67
C ALA A 344 -23.93 -5.20 25.93
N HIS A 345 -24.66 -4.90 24.85
CA HIS A 345 -25.42 -5.90 24.12
C HIS A 345 -24.65 -6.39 22.87
N PRO A 346 -24.38 -7.70 22.75
CA PRO A 346 -23.78 -8.28 21.56
C PRO A 346 -24.56 -7.97 20.27
N PRO A 347 -23.91 -7.92 19.09
CA PRO A 347 -24.57 -7.61 17.82
C PRO A 347 -25.72 -8.54 17.41
N HIS A 348 -25.78 -9.79 17.89
CA HIS A 348 -26.89 -10.69 17.59
C HIS A 348 -28.22 -10.29 18.29
N TYR A 349 -28.17 -9.42 19.32
CA TYR A 349 -29.37 -8.87 19.95
C TYR A 349 -29.90 -7.60 19.25
N ILE A 350 -29.41 -7.29 18.06
CA ILE A 350 -29.72 -6.03 17.40
C ILE A 350 -31.22 -5.84 17.16
N ALA A 351 -31.95 -6.88 16.75
CA ALA A 351 -33.39 -6.80 16.50
C ALA A 351 -34.24 -6.76 17.79
N HIS A 352 -33.79 -7.42 18.87
CA HIS A 352 -34.60 -7.58 20.09
C HIS A 352 -34.36 -6.50 21.13
N ARG A 353 -33.09 -6.11 21.33
CA ARG A 353 -32.69 -5.14 22.35
C ARG A 353 -32.29 -3.80 21.75
N LYS A 354 -31.63 -3.81 20.59
CA LYS A 354 -31.21 -2.57 19.89
C LYS A 354 -32.14 -2.18 18.74
N GLY A 355 -33.38 -2.69 18.70
CA GLY A 355 -34.27 -2.53 17.54
C GLY A 355 -34.46 -1.06 17.12
N TRP A 356 -34.59 -0.17 18.12
CA TRP A 356 -34.73 1.27 17.92
C TRP A 356 -33.48 1.97 17.35
N LEU A 357 -32.32 1.33 17.43
CA LEU A 357 -31.02 1.77 16.90
C LEU A 357 -30.72 1.15 15.52
N SER A 358 -31.49 0.15 15.08
CA SER A 358 -31.19 -0.68 13.91
C SER A 358 -32.12 -0.47 12.71
N HIS A 359 -32.87 0.62 12.67
CA HIS A 359 -33.78 0.92 11.55
C HIS A 359 -33.07 1.40 10.27
N HIS A 360 -31.74 1.29 10.21
CA HIS A 360 -30.94 1.65 9.05
C HIS A 360 -30.26 0.40 8.48
N THR A 361 -30.93 -0.25 7.54
CA THR A 361 -30.46 -1.50 6.91
C THR A 361 -29.65 -1.26 5.64
N SER A 362 -29.54 -0.03 5.16
CA SER A 362 -28.94 0.22 3.86
C SER A 362 -27.41 0.15 3.79
N ASN A 363 -26.76 -0.04 4.94
CA ASN A 363 -25.34 -0.36 5.00
C ASN A 363 -25.11 -1.86 5.26
N LEU A 364 -26.17 -2.67 5.19
CA LEU A 364 -26.05 -4.12 5.29
C LEU A 364 -25.41 -4.67 4.02
N ASP A 365 -24.65 -5.74 4.20
CA ASP A 365 -24.01 -6.45 3.12
C ASP A 365 -25.06 -6.96 2.12
N GLY A 366 -24.88 -6.65 0.83
CA GLY A 366 -25.80 -6.99 -0.26
C GLY A 366 -26.79 -5.90 -0.69
N GLU A 367 -26.91 -4.79 0.04
CA GLU A 367 -27.77 -3.66 -0.35
C GLU A 367 -27.10 -2.74 -1.40
N GLY A 368 -27.91 -2.04 -2.21
CA GLY A 368 -27.40 -1.09 -3.20
C GLY A 368 -26.86 0.20 -2.58
N GLY A 369 -25.67 0.64 -3.01
CA GLY A 369 -25.06 1.90 -2.54
C GLY A 369 -24.44 1.84 -1.14
N VAL A 370 -24.15 0.65 -0.61
CA VAL A 370 -23.57 0.45 0.73
C VAL A 370 -22.26 1.22 0.92
N ALA A 371 -21.39 1.24 -0.10
CA ALA A 371 -20.11 1.95 -0.04
C ALA A 371 -20.31 3.46 0.14
N GLU A 372 -21.17 4.07 -0.69
CA GLU A 372 -21.51 5.49 -0.61
C GLU A 372 -22.09 5.84 0.76
N ARG A 373 -23.09 5.08 1.22
CA ARG A 373 -23.73 5.31 2.52
C ARG A 373 -22.79 5.09 3.71
N THR A 374 -21.82 4.18 3.58
CA THR A 374 -20.78 3.97 4.59
C THR A 374 -19.84 5.17 4.67
N VAL A 375 -19.42 5.72 3.53
CA VAL A 375 -18.60 6.94 3.46
C VAL A 375 -19.35 8.13 4.05
N GLU A 376 -20.62 8.29 3.70
CA GLU A 376 -21.50 9.32 4.28
C GLU A 376 -21.61 9.19 5.79
N ASP A 377 -21.82 7.99 6.31
CA ASP A 377 -21.94 7.75 7.75
C ASP A 377 -20.63 8.08 8.48
N VAL A 378 -19.49 7.74 7.91
CA VAL A 378 -18.18 8.10 8.46
C VAL A 378 -17.99 9.62 8.43
N PHE A 379 -18.39 10.28 7.35
CA PHE A 379 -18.33 11.74 7.23
C PHE A 379 -19.20 12.40 8.30
N LEU A 380 -20.47 12.02 8.42
CA LEU A 380 -21.41 12.56 9.40
C LEU A 380 -20.88 12.39 10.83
N ARG A 381 -20.30 11.24 11.15
CA ARG A 381 -19.69 11.00 12.46
C ARG A 381 -18.49 11.92 12.73
N LYS A 382 -17.59 12.09 11.75
CA LYS A 382 -16.44 12.99 11.88
C LYS A 382 -16.86 14.45 11.95
N PHE A 383 -17.84 14.85 11.15
CA PHE A 383 -18.42 16.19 11.16
C PHE A 383 -19.00 16.54 12.54
N MET A 384 -19.81 15.64 13.10
CA MET A 384 -20.39 15.84 14.43
C MET A 384 -19.34 15.85 15.53
N LEU A 385 -18.31 15.00 15.45
CA LEU A 385 -17.19 15.00 16.39
C LEU A 385 -16.40 16.32 16.37
N GLY A 386 -16.18 16.90 15.17
CA GLY A 386 -15.52 18.18 15.01
C GLY A 386 -16.40 19.38 15.42
N THR A 387 -17.71 19.30 15.16
CA THR A 387 -18.66 20.40 15.43
C THR A 387 -19.07 20.47 16.91
N PHE A 388 -19.12 19.34 17.60
CA PHE A 388 -19.45 19.23 19.03
C PHE A 388 -18.26 18.69 19.84
N PRO A 389 -17.11 19.40 19.87
CA PRO A 389 -15.87 18.89 20.43
C PRO A 389 -16.02 18.59 21.92
N GLY A 390 -15.74 17.35 22.29
CA GLY A 390 -15.82 16.87 23.68
C GLY A 390 -17.24 16.86 24.27
N CYS A 391 -18.28 17.17 23.50
CA CYS A 391 -19.65 17.19 23.99
C CYS A 391 -20.37 15.86 23.73
N LEU A 392 -19.97 15.05 22.75
CA LEU A 392 -20.61 13.76 22.48
C LEU A 392 -20.38 12.77 23.65
N ALA A 393 -21.47 12.31 24.27
CA ALA A 393 -21.42 11.35 25.37
C ALA A 393 -21.23 9.90 24.87
N ASP A 394 -21.95 9.56 23.81
CA ASP A 394 -22.04 8.23 23.19
C ASP A 394 -21.93 8.31 21.66
N GLN A 395 -21.97 7.14 20.99
CA GLN A 395 -21.94 7.09 19.53
C GLN A 395 -23.23 7.70 18.93
N LEU A 396 -23.09 8.17 17.70
CA LEU A 396 -24.16 8.82 16.96
C LEU A 396 -25.08 7.78 16.31
N VAL A 397 -26.38 7.99 16.44
CA VAL A 397 -27.40 7.17 15.80
C VAL A 397 -27.89 7.89 14.55
N LEU A 398 -27.57 7.33 13.38
CA LEU A 398 -27.99 7.87 12.10
C LEU A 398 -29.21 7.11 11.59
N LYS A 399 -30.28 7.83 11.26
CA LYS A 399 -31.52 7.26 10.71
C LYS A 399 -31.85 7.98 9.42
N ARG A 400 -32.04 7.23 8.34
CA ARG A 400 -32.57 7.76 7.07
C ARG A 400 -34.03 7.33 6.94
N ARG A 401 -34.94 8.29 6.82
CA ARG A 401 -36.39 8.04 6.64
C ARG A 401 -36.84 8.77 5.38
N ALA A 402 -37.19 8.01 4.33
CA ALA A 402 -37.50 8.55 3.01
C ALA A 402 -36.37 9.51 2.54
N ASN A 403 -36.71 10.76 2.26
CA ASN A 403 -35.76 11.80 1.86
C ASN A 403 -35.15 12.59 3.03
N GLN A 404 -35.35 12.18 4.29
CA GLN A 404 -34.88 12.90 5.47
C GLN A 404 -33.76 12.14 6.19
N LEU A 405 -32.71 12.86 6.57
CA LEU A 405 -31.64 12.38 7.44
C LEU A 405 -31.88 12.87 8.87
N LEU A 406 -31.93 11.93 9.81
CA LEU A 406 -32.11 12.18 11.23
C LEU A 406 -30.84 11.77 11.97
N ILE A 407 -30.21 12.71 12.66
CA ILE A 407 -28.99 12.51 13.43
C ILE A 407 -29.37 12.61 14.91
N CYS A 408 -29.35 11.49 15.64
CA CYS A 408 -29.60 11.49 17.08
C CYS A 408 -28.28 11.42 17.85
N ALA A 409 -28.11 12.28 18.86
CA ALA A 409 -26.92 12.30 19.69
C ALA A 409 -27.23 12.60 21.15
N LEU A 410 -26.46 12.00 22.05
CA LEU A 410 -26.42 12.35 23.46
C LEU A 410 -25.24 13.29 23.71
N LEU A 411 -25.53 14.46 24.30
CA LEU A 411 -24.53 15.50 24.56
C LEU A 411 -24.30 15.68 26.06
N LEU A 412 -23.05 15.82 26.49
CA LEU A 412 -22.67 16.31 27.81
C LEU A 412 -22.88 17.82 27.87
N GLN A 413 -23.35 18.32 29.01
CA GLN A 413 -23.58 19.75 29.29
C GLN A 413 -22.26 20.53 29.48
N ARG A 414 -21.39 20.53 28.46
CA ARG A 414 -20.10 21.25 28.48
C ARG A 414 -20.15 22.62 27.80
N LEU A 415 -21.22 22.91 27.06
CA LEU A 415 -21.43 24.17 26.36
C LEU A 415 -22.70 24.86 26.85
N PRO A 416 -22.72 26.20 26.87
CA PRO A 416 -23.92 26.95 27.23
C PRO A 416 -25.02 26.76 26.17
N PRO A 417 -26.31 26.82 26.55
CA PRO A 417 -27.43 26.50 25.67
C PRO A 417 -27.44 27.28 24.34
N HIS A 418 -27.14 28.58 24.36
CA HIS A 418 -27.15 29.41 23.16
C HIS A 418 -26.12 28.96 22.10
N LYS A 419 -24.94 28.48 22.52
CA LYS A 419 -23.94 27.91 21.58
C LYS A 419 -24.40 26.59 21.01
N LEU A 420 -25.07 25.77 21.81
CA LEU A 420 -25.63 24.50 21.34
C LEU A 420 -26.72 24.72 20.29
N TYR A 421 -27.64 25.67 20.51
CA TYR A 421 -28.67 26.02 19.52
C TYR A 421 -28.05 26.55 18.21
N PHE A 422 -27.00 27.37 18.30
CA PHE A 422 -26.26 27.80 17.11
C PHE A 422 -25.65 26.61 16.35
N LEU A 423 -24.95 25.70 17.03
CA LEU A 423 -24.33 24.54 16.41
C LEU A 423 -25.35 23.58 15.79
N VAL A 424 -26.54 23.45 16.42
CA VAL A 424 -27.67 22.70 15.84
C VAL A 424 -28.08 23.33 14.52
N GLY A 425 -28.41 24.62 14.51
CA GLY A 425 -28.86 25.31 13.29
C GLY A 425 -27.80 25.32 12.19
N TYR A 426 -26.54 25.53 12.56
CA TYR A 426 -25.40 25.42 11.65
C TYR A 426 -25.30 24.03 11.00
N SER A 427 -25.39 22.98 11.82
CA SER A 427 -25.29 21.60 11.35
C SER A 427 -26.46 21.23 10.43
N GLU A 428 -27.69 21.56 10.83
CA GLU A 428 -28.89 21.28 10.03
C GLU A 428 -28.85 22.01 8.68
N ALA A 429 -28.49 23.30 8.66
CA ALA A 429 -28.43 24.08 7.43
C ALA A 429 -27.31 23.61 6.49
N LEU A 430 -26.10 23.40 7.00
CA LEU A 430 -24.95 22.98 6.20
C LEU A 430 -25.16 21.58 5.63
N LEU A 431 -25.56 20.62 6.47
CA LEU A 431 -25.75 19.24 6.02
C LEU A 431 -26.94 19.14 5.06
N SER A 432 -28.01 19.92 5.28
CA SER A 432 -29.13 19.95 4.32
C SER A 432 -28.73 20.51 2.96
N ALA A 433 -27.89 21.56 2.94
CA ALA A 433 -27.37 22.13 1.71
C ALA A 433 -26.39 21.18 0.98
N PHE A 434 -25.59 20.42 1.73
CA PHE A 434 -24.60 19.48 1.22
C PHE A 434 -25.27 18.23 0.62
N TYR A 435 -26.19 17.60 1.37
CA TYR A 435 -26.87 16.37 0.96
C TYR A 435 -28.12 16.57 0.11
N LYS A 436 -28.51 17.84 -0.13
CA LYS A 436 -29.73 18.20 -0.88
C LYS A 436 -31.00 17.54 -0.34
N CYS A 437 -31.03 17.32 0.97
CA CYS A 437 -32.11 16.65 1.66
C CYS A 437 -32.32 17.27 3.05
N PRO A 438 -33.53 17.25 3.64
CA PRO A 438 -33.73 17.77 4.98
C PRO A 438 -32.93 16.96 6.01
N VAL A 439 -32.10 17.63 6.81
CA VAL A 439 -31.37 17.06 7.94
C VAL A 439 -31.94 17.60 9.24
N ARG A 440 -32.25 16.72 10.20
CA ARG A 440 -32.63 17.12 11.56
C ARG A 440 -31.75 16.48 12.62
N LEU A 441 -31.36 17.28 13.61
CA LEU A 441 -30.59 16.87 14.76
C LEU A 441 -31.51 16.68 15.97
N HIS A 442 -31.58 15.46 16.49
CA HIS A 442 -32.26 15.14 17.75
C HIS A 442 -31.23 15.00 18.86
N LEU A 443 -31.02 16.06 19.62
CA LEU A 443 -30.02 16.12 20.68
C LEU A 443 -30.69 16.03 22.05
N GLN A 444 -30.13 15.21 22.93
CA GLN A 444 -30.50 15.17 24.34
C GLN A 444 -29.27 15.45 25.21
N THR A 445 -29.38 16.43 26.11
CA THR A 445 -28.27 16.81 26.99
C THR A 445 -28.30 16.03 28.30
N LEU A 446 -27.13 15.63 28.79
CA LEU A 446 -26.92 14.87 30.02
C LEU A 446 -25.83 15.54 30.88
N PRO A 447 -25.94 15.50 32.21
CA PRO A 447 -24.93 16.07 33.11
C PRO A 447 -23.63 15.24 33.13
N ALA A 448 -23.75 13.91 32.99
CA ALA A 448 -22.63 12.97 32.97
C ALA A 448 -22.91 11.81 32.01
N LYS A 449 -21.84 11.07 31.65
CA LYS A 449 -21.96 9.89 30.78
C LYS A 449 -22.74 8.79 31.50
N VAL A 450 -23.77 8.25 30.84
CA VAL A 450 -24.65 7.23 31.43
C VAL A 450 -23.98 5.87 31.33
N VAL A 451 -23.74 5.24 32.49
CA VAL A 451 -23.22 3.88 32.57
C VAL A 451 -24.41 2.93 32.63
N TYR A 452 -24.48 1.97 31.71
CA TYR A 452 -25.55 0.97 31.68
C TYR A 452 -25.24 -0.24 32.56
N LYS A 453 -23.99 -0.73 32.52
CA LYS A 453 -23.52 -1.85 33.33
C LYS A 453 -21.99 -1.76 33.49
N TYR A 454 -21.44 -2.44 34.49
CA TYR A 454 -20.01 -2.72 34.59
C TYR A 454 -19.75 -4.18 34.15
N ILE A 455 -18.78 -4.39 33.26
CA ILE A 455 -18.33 -5.72 32.83
C ILE A 455 -16.90 -6.01 33.27
#